data_AF-A0A381VZR1-F1
#
_entry.id   AF-A0A381VZR1-F1
#
_cell.length_a   1.000
_cell.length_b   1.000
_cell.length_c   1.000
_cell.angle_alpha   90.00
_cell.angle_beta   90.00
_cell.angle_gamma   90.00
#
_symmetry.space_group_name_H-M   'P 1'
#
loop_
_entity.id
_entity.type
_entity.pdbx_description
1 polymer ?
#
loop_
_entity_poly.entity_id
_entity_poly.type
_entity_poly.pdbx_seq_one_letter_code
_entity_poly.pdbx_strand_id
1 'polypeptide(L)'
;MIGLMISLIFFFSGFNIFKSYKENPVPTSTSNRLIKTGIFAYTRNPIYVSFVLFHFSMFLVFENVMYFLTSIGLAFWIHNYVIKPEEDYLLEVFSDEY
;
A
#
# COMPACT_ATOMS: atom_id res chain seq x y z
N MET A 1 -6.55 15.38 -11.41
CA MET A 1 -5.13 15.30 -11.84
C MET A 1 -4.14 15.23 -10.69
N ILE A 2 -4.13 16.19 -9.74
CA ILE A 2 -3.18 16.17 -8.60
C ILE A 2 -3.27 14.86 -7.79
N GLY A 3 -4.49 14.39 -7.47
CA GLY A 3 -4.67 13.12 -6.75
C GLY A 3 -4.06 11.90 -7.46
N LEU A 4 -4.16 11.83 -8.79
CA LEU A 4 -3.53 10.77 -9.58
C LEU A 4 -2.00 10.84 -9.47
N MET A 5 -1.42 12.04 -9.55
CA MET A 5 0.03 12.21 -9.38
C MET A 5 0.48 11.77 -7.98
N ILE A 6 -0.27 12.13 -6.92
CA ILE A 6 0.02 11.70 -5.56
C ILE A 6 -0.03 10.17 -5.45
N SER A 7 -1.07 9.53 -6.02
CA SER A 7 -1.18 8.06 -6.00
C SER A 7 0.03 7.39 -6.68
N LEU A 8 0.47 7.90 -7.83
CA LEU A 8 1.66 7.38 -8.52
C LEU A 8 2.94 7.60 -7.71
N ILE A 9 3.10 8.76 -7.06
CA ILE A 9 4.25 9.04 -6.20
C ILE A 9 4.32 8.03 -5.05
N PHE A 10 3.19 7.75 -4.38
CA PHE A 10 3.13 6.74 -3.31
C PHE A 10 3.50 5.35 -3.82
N PHE A 11 2.94 4.95 -4.97
CA PHE A 11 3.23 3.65 -5.58
C PHE A 11 4.72 3.50 -5.90
N PHE A 12 5.29 4.44 -6.66
CA PHE A 12 6.68 4.35 -7.08
C PHE A 12 7.65 4.53 -5.91
N SER A 13 7.34 5.40 -4.94
CA SER A 13 8.16 5.55 -3.74
C SER A 13 8.22 4.24 -2.94
N GLY A 14 7.06 3.60 -2.72
CA GLY A 14 6.99 2.31 -2.02
C GLY A 14 7.73 1.21 -2.78
N PHE A 15 7.43 1.07 -4.08
CA PHE A 15 8.01 0.03 -4.93
C PHE A 15 9.53 0.17 -5.10
N ASN A 16 10.03 1.40 -5.26
CA ASN A 16 11.47 1.65 -5.39
C ASN A 16 12.25 1.29 -4.13
N ILE A 17 11.64 1.46 -2.94
CA ILE A 17 12.26 1.07 -1.68
C ILE A 17 12.38 -0.46 -1.58
N PHE A 18 11.32 -1.20 -1.92
CA PHE A 18 11.38 -2.66 -2.02
C PHE A 18 12.48 -3.13 -2.98
N LYS A 19 12.54 -2.53 -4.18
CA LYS A 19 13.58 -2.80 -5.16
C LYS A 19 14.99 -2.48 -4.65
N SER A 20 15.16 -1.36 -3.94
CA SER A 20 16.43 -0.93 -3.36
C SER A 20 16.95 -1.91 -2.31
N TYR A 21 16.06 -2.46 -1.48
CA TYR A 21 16.40 -3.44 -0.46
C TYR A 21 16.39 -4.89 -0.95
N LYS A 22 16.07 -5.12 -2.24
CA LYS A 22 15.88 -6.45 -2.86
C LYS A 22 14.82 -7.30 -2.15
N GLU A 23 13.83 -6.64 -1.56
CA GLU A 23 12.64 -7.29 -1.01
C GLU A 23 11.57 -7.42 -2.09
N ASN A 24 10.67 -8.38 -1.92
CA ASN A 24 9.56 -8.61 -2.83
C ASN A 24 8.30 -7.92 -2.30
N PRO A 25 7.66 -7.01 -3.05
CA PRO A 25 6.46 -6.29 -2.60
C PRO A 25 5.17 -7.14 -2.63
N VAL A 26 5.26 -8.43 -2.98
CA VAL A 26 4.12 -9.34 -2.93
C VAL A 26 3.79 -9.69 -1.47
N PRO A 27 2.55 -9.47 -0.98
CA PRO A 27 2.20 -9.66 0.43
C PRO A 27 2.50 -11.06 0.99
N THR A 28 2.45 -12.10 0.15
CA THR A 28 2.69 -13.49 0.57
C THR A 28 4.14 -13.93 0.41
N SER A 29 5.04 -13.02 0.05
CA SER A 29 6.45 -13.34 -0.10
C SER A 29 7.19 -13.26 1.24
N THR A 30 8.23 -14.06 1.39
CA THR A 30 9.09 -14.01 2.57
C THR A 30 9.81 -12.67 2.64
N SER A 31 9.72 -11.99 3.78
CA SER A 31 10.43 -10.74 4.04
C SER A 31 11.72 -11.03 4.80
N ASN A 32 12.86 -10.48 4.36
CA ASN A 32 14.14 -10.64 5.07
C ASN A 32 14.45 -9.49 6.01
N ARG A 33 13.68 -8.40 5.94
CA ARG A 33 13.84 -7.23 6.81
C ARG A 33 12.54 -6.45 6.96
N LEU A 34 12.45 -5.70 8.04
CA LEU A 34 11.39 -4.74 8.24
C LEU A 34 11.78 -3.34 7.73
N ILE A 35 11.16 -2.89 6.65
CA ILE A 35 11.45 -1.58 6.07
C ILE A 35 10.75 -0.49 6.90
N LYS A 36 11.51 0.49 7.40
CA LYS A 36 11.01 1.65 8.18
C LYS A 36 11.46 3.01 7.65
N THR A 37 12.07 3.05 6.46
CA THR A 37 12.67 4.26 5.87
C THR A 37 11.82 4.82 4.73
N GLY A 38 12.05 6.09 4.38
CA GLY A 38 11.34 6.75 3.29
C GLY A 38 9.83 6.83 3.54
N ILE A 39 9.01 6.46 2.55
CA ILE A 39 7.54 6.52 2.68
C ILE A 39 7.01 5.53 3.74
N PHE A 40 7.75 4.46 4.05
CA PHE A 40 7.40 3.48 5.08
C PHE A 40 7.55 4.01 6.52
N ALA A 41 8.19 5.17 6.71
CA ALA A 41 8.25 5.84 8.00
C ALA A 41 6.91 6.50 8.41
N TYR A 42 6.03 6.77 7.43
CA TYR A 42 4.75 7.43 7.67
C TYR A 42 3.57 6.45 7.67
N THR A 43 3.65 5.40 6.86
CA THR A 43 2.64 4.33 6.80
C THR A 43 3.33 3.01 6.50
N ARG A 44 2.90 1.92 7.14
CA ARG A 44 3.41 0.57 6.87
C ARG A 44 3.03 0.06 5.47
N ASN A 45 1.97 0.63 4.90
CA ASN A 45 1.26 0.09 3.74
C ASN A 45 1.10 1.12 2.58
N PRO A 46 2.15 1.83 2.16
CA PRO A 46 2.06 2.94 1.20
C PRO A 46 1.61 2.50 -0.20
N ILE A 47 1.95 1.27 -0.63
CA ILE A 47 1.54 0.71 -1.92
C ILE A 47 0.02 0.50 -1.94
N TYR A 48 -0.56 -0.04 -0.86
CA TYR A 48 -2.01 -0.22 -0.78
C TYR A 48 -2.77 1.11 -0.72
N VAL A 49 -2.24 2.10 0.02
CA VAL A 49 -2.78 3.47 0.02
C VAL A 49 -2.82 4.04 -1.39
N SER A 50 -1.77 3.79 -2.19
CA SER A 50 -1.73 4.25 -3.58
C SER A 50 -2.87 3.68 -4.44
N PHE A 51 -3.26 2.43 -4.25
CA PHE A 51 -4.33 1.80 -5.03
C PHE A 51 -5.72 2.35 -4.70
N VAL A 52 -5.99 2.56 -3.41
CA VAL A 52 -7.23 3.19 -2.96
C VAL A 52 -7.29 4.64 -3.45
N LEU A 53 -6.21 5.40 -3.27
CA LEU A 53 -6.14 6.79 -3.69
C LEU A 53 -6.24 6.95 -5.21
N PHE A 54 -5.72 5.99 -5.99
CA PHE A 54 -5.86 5.97 -7.44
C PHE A 54 -7.34 5.86 -7.84
N HIS A 55 -8.09 4.90 -7.28
CA HIS A 55 -9.52 4.74 -7.58
C HIS A 55 -10.33 5.95 -7.12
N PHE A 56 -10.05 6.49 -5.94
CA PHE A 56 -10.68 7.72 -5.47
C PHE A 56 -10.38 8.90 -6.40
N SER A 57 -9.15 9.01 -6.90
CA SER A 57 -8.77 10.06 -7.86
C SER A 57 -9.45 9.87 -9.22
N MET A 58 -9.66 8.64 -9.66
CA MET A 58 -10.44 8.33 -10.87
C MET A 58 -11.90 8.76 -10.69
N PHE A 59 -12.51 8.55 -9.52
CA PHE A 59 -13.82 9.09 -9.21
C PHE A 59 -13.87 10.62 -9.38
N LEU A 60 -12.90 11.35 -8.82
CA LEU A 60 -12.86 12.82 -8.94
C LEU A 60 -12.61 13.32 -10.36
N VAL A 61 -11.96 12.53 -11.22
CA VAL A 61 -11.64 12.92 -12.60
C VAL A 61 -12.80 12.61 -13.56
N PHE A 62 -13.45 11.47 -13.38
CA PHE A 62 -14.49 10.98 -14.30
C PHE A 62 -15.91 11.14 -13.76
N GLU A 63 -16.06 11.60 -12.51
CA GLU A 63 -17.34 11.77 -11.81
C GLU A 63 -18.20 10.50 -11.80
N ASN A 64 -17.57 9.34 -11.91
CA ASN A 64 -18.25 8.05 -11.96
C ASN A 64 -18.26 7.38 -10.58
N VAL A 65 -19.46 7.27 -10.00
CA VAL A 65 -19.69 6.67 -8.67
C VAL A 65 -19.14 5.26 -8.53
N MET A 66 -19.02 4.49 -9.62
CA MET A 66 -18.43 3.15 -9.57
C MET A 66 -16.97 3.18 -9.11
N TYR A 67 -16.18 4.20 -9.47
CA TYR A 67 -14.82 4.35 -8.96
C TYR A 67 -14.80 4.64 -7.46
N PHE A 68 -15.78 5.38 -6.95
CA PHE A 68 -15.90 5.66 -5.52
C PHE A 68 -16.25 4.39 -4.74
N LEU A 69 -17.26 3.65 -5.20
CA LEU A 69 -17.63 2.37 -4.61
C LEU A 69 -16.48 1.36 -4.66
N THR A 70 -15.75 1.31 -5.78
CA THR A 70 -14.57 0.47 -5.92
C THR A 70 -13.47 0.91 -4.95
N SER A 71 -13.24 2.21 -4.77
CA SER A 71 -12.26 2.71 -3.80
C SER A 71 -12.59 2.27 -2.38
N ILE A 72 -13.86 2.35 -1.95
CA ILE A 72 -14.30 1.91 -0.63
C ILE A 72 -14.18 0.39 -0.50
N GLY A 73 -14.68 -0.35 -1.48
CA GLY A 73 -14.63 -1.81 -1.51
C GLY A 73 -13.18 -2.32 -1.46
N LEU A 74 -12.29 -1.69 -2.22
CA LEU A 74 -10.87 -2.00 -2.24
C LEU A 74 -10.21 -1.70 -0.88
N ALA A 75 -10.50 -0.55 -0.26
CA ALA A 75 -9.97 -0.22 1.06
C ALA A 75 -10.40 -1.25 2.12
N PHE A 76 -11.69 -1.63 2.12
CA PHE A 76 -12.21 -2.64 3.03
C PHE A 76 -11.59 -4.03 2.78
N TRP A 77 -11.53 -4.44 1.51
CA TRP A 77 -10.99 -5.74 1.14
C TRP A 77 -9.49 -5.85 1.46
N ILE A 78 -8.69 -4.87 1.04
CA ILE A 78 -7.25 -4.86 1.32
C ILE A 78 -7.00 -4.85 2.83
N HIS A 79 -7.71 -4.01 3.59
CA HIS A 79 -7.50 -3.94 5.04
C HIS A 79 -7.75 -5.28 5.73
N ASN A 80 -8.83 -5.96 5.39
CA ASN A 80 -9.23 -7.17 6.10
C ASN A 80 -8.53 -8.45 5.61
N TYR A 81 -8.24 -8.55 4.31
CA TYR A 81 -7.76 -9.79 3.69
C TYR A 81 -6.29 -9.74 3.27
N VAL A 82 -5.66 -8.56 3.23
CA VAL A 82 -4.26 -8.42 2.85
C VAL A 82 -3.44 -7.85 4.01
N ILE A 83 -3.79 -6.66 4.50
CA ILE A 83 -3.02 -5.96 5.54
C ILE A 83 -3.02 -6.74 6.84
N LYS A 84 -4.18 -7.17 7.35
CA LYS A 84 -4.22 -7.89 8.64
C LYS A 84 -3.34 -9.15 8.66
N PRO A 85 -3.47 -10.10 7.70
CA PRO A 85 -2.56 -11.26 7.65
C PRO A 85 -1.09 -10.89 7.47
N GLU A 86 -0.79 -9.85 6.68
CA GLU A 86 0.59 -9.38 6.47
C GLU A 86 1.18 -8.78 7.75
N GLU A 87 0.43 -7.97 8.49
CA GLU A 87 0.88 -7.38 9.75
C GLU A 87 1.05 -8.43 10.85
N ASP A 88 0.16 -9.42 10.93
CA ASP A 88 0.31 -10.55 11.87
C ASP A 88 1.59 -11.35 11.57
N TYR A 89 1.85 -11.65 10.29
CA TYR A 89 3.09 -12.32 9.85
C TYR A 89 4.34 -11.48 10.18
N LEU A 90 4.32 -10.18 9.88
CA LEU A 90 5.45 -9.30 10.16
C LEU A 90 5.71 -9.14 11.65
N LEU A 91 4.67 -9.11 12.49
CA LEU A 91 4.79 -9.08 13.94
C LEU A 91 5.40 -10.38 14.48
N GLU A 92 5.06 -11.53 13.91
CA GLU A 92 5.64 -12.82 14.28
C GLU A 92 7.13 -12.89 13.92
N VAL A 93 7.50 -12.52 12.68
CA VAL A 93 8.87 -12.63 12.17
C VAL A 93 9.80 -11.56 12.75
N PHE A 94 9.30 -10.35 12.96
CA PHE A 94 10.08 -9.18 13.37
C PHE A 94 9.66 -8.63 14.74
N SER A 95 9.19 -9.47 15.65
CA SER A 95 8.62 -9.08 16.96
C SER A 95 9.41 -8.00 17.73
N ASP A 96 10.73 -8.12 17.83
CA ASP A 96 11.59 -7.12 18.53
C ASP A 96 11.76 -5.81 17.74
N GLU A 97 11.63 -5.88 16.42
CA GLU A 97 11.81 -4.75 15.50
C GLU A 97 10.51 -4.05 15.15
N TYR A 98 9.32 -4.67 15.30
CA TYR A 98 8.03 -4.17 14.81
C TYR A 98 7.53 -2.93 15.57
#